data_AF-A0A851RPL7-F1
#
_entry.id   AF-A0A851RPL7-F1
#
_cell.length_a   1.000
_cell.length_b   1.000
_cell.length_c   1.000
_cell.angle_alpha   90.00
_cell.angle_beta   90.00
_cell.angle_gamma   90.00
#
_symmetry.space_group_name_H-M   'P 1'
#
loop_
_entity.id
_entity.type
_entity.pdbx_description
1 polymer ?
#
loop_
_entity_poly.entity_id
_entity_poly.type
_entity_poly.pdbx_seq_one_letter_code
_entity_poly.pdbx_strand_id
1 'polypeptide(L)'
;GDLDKVVNLLLSLSGRLARVENALNNLDDNTSPEERRTLVDKQKLLTQQHEDAKELKENLDRRERIVFDILANYLSEENLADYEHFVKMKSALIIEQRELEDKIKLGEEQLKCLTDSL
;
A
#
# COMPACT_ATOMS: atom_id res chain seq x y z
N GLY A 1 -11.13 -9.93 2.34
CA GLY A 1 -12.01 -9.13 3.23
C GLY A 1 -11.73 -7.66 3.06
N ASP A 2 -12.42 -6.78 3.80
CA ASP A 2 -12.22 -5.32 3.72
C ASP A 2 -10.79 -4.91 4.07
N LEU A 3 -10.19 -5.54 5.10
CA LEU A 3 -8.80 -5.32 5.50
C LEU A 3 -7.84 -5.52 4.32
N ASP A 4 -7.94 -6.68 3.65
CA ASP A 4 -7.08 -7.02 2.52
C ASP A 4 -7.22 -5.99 1.37
N LYS A 5 -8.45 -5.51 1.10
CA LYS A 5 -8.69 -4.51 0.06
C LYS A 5 -8.07 -3.15 0.41
N VAL A 6 -8.21 -2.69 1.65
CA VAL A 6 -7.68 -1.41 2.10
C VAL A 6 -6.16 -1.42 2.20
N VAL A 7 -5.56 -2.51 2.70
CA VAL A 7 -4.10 -2.68 2.72
C VAL A 7 -3.54 -2.66 1.28
N ASN A 8 -4.15 -3.41 0.36
CA ASN A 8 -3.73 -3.39 -1.05
C ASN A 8 -3.88 -2.02 -1.71
N LEU A 9 -4.95 -1.29 -1.40
CA LEU A 9 -5.15 0.08 -1.89
C LEU A 9 -4.05 1.02 -1.38
N LEU A 10 -3.75 0.99 -0.08
CA LEU A 10 -2.68 1.79 0.54
C LEU A 10 -1.32 1.51 -0.07
N LEU A 11 -0.96 0.23 -0.24
CA LEU A 11 0.31 -0.17 -0.86
C LEU A 11 0.40 0.29 -2.32
N SER A 12 -0.68 0.12 -3.09
CA SER A 12 -0.75 0.59 -4.48
C SER A 12 -0.62 2.11 -4.61
N LEU A 13 -1.30 2.88 -3.75
CA LEU A 13 -1.21 4.33 -3.72
C LEU A 13 0.19 4.79 -3.31
N SER A 14 0.78 4.20 -2.28
CA SER A 14 2.14 4.48 -1.84
C SER A 14 3.16 4.25 -2.96
N GLY A 15 3.09 3.11 -3.65
CA GLY A 15 3.97 2.81 -4.77
C GLY A 15 3.76 3.75 -5.98
N ARG A 16 2.52 4.17 -6.25
CA ARG A 16 2.24 5.18 -7.29
C ARG A 16 2.78 6.55 -6.91
N LEU A 17 2.64 6.96 -5.65
CA LEU A 17 3.13 8.24 -5.15
C LEU A 17 4.67 8.29 -5.22
N ALA A 18 5.35 7.25 -4.72
CA ALA A 18 6.81 7.14 -4.80
C ALA A 18 7.34 7.24 -6.24
N ARG A 19 6.64 6.63 -7.22
CA ARG A 19 7.02 6.78 -8.65
C ARG A 19 6.84 8.20 -9.17
N VAL A 20 5.77 8.90 -8.78
CA VAL A 20 5.56 10.30 -9.19
C VAL A 20 6.58 11.23 -8.52
N GLU A 21 6.90 11.00 -7.24
CA GLU A 21 7.93 11.75 -6.53
C GLU A 21 9.31 11.54 -7.14
N ASN A 22 9.67 10.30 -7.48
CA ASN A 22 10.91 10.01 -8.20
C ASN A 22 10.92 10.67 -9.59
N ALA A 23 9.81 10.68 -10.32
CA ALA A 23 9.74 11.37 -11.62
C ALA A 23 9.92 12.89 -11.46
N LEU A 24 9.31 13.51 -10.44
CA LEU A 24 9.46 14.93 -10.14
C LEU A 24 10.89 15.30 -9.73
N ASN A 25 11.55 14.44 -8.95
CA ASN A 25 12.92 14.66 -8.48
C ASN A 25 13.97 14.51 -9.61
N ASN A 26 13.64 13.78 -10.68
CA ASN A 26 14.53 13.51 -11.81
C ASN A 26 14.20 14.35 -13.06
N LEU A 27 13.37 15.40 -12.94
CA LEU A 27 13.10 16.31 -14.04
C LEU A 27 14.38 17.07 -14.44
N ASP A 28 14.56 17.27 -15.74
CA ASP A 28 15.66 18.06 -16.29
C ASP A 28 15.25 19.53 -16.51
N ASP A 29 16.23 20.40 -16.74
CA ASP A 29 15.97 21.82 -17.02
C ASP A 29 15.26 22.06 -18.37
N ASN A 30 15.21 21.05 -19.24
CA ASN A 30 14.51 21.10 -20.53
C ASN A 30 13.06 20.61 -20.44
N THR A 31 12.63 20.07 -19.29
CA THR A 31 11.30 19.52 -19.10
C THR A 31 10.26 20.61 -19.34
N SER A 32 9.24 20.29 -20.13
CA SER A 32 8.16 21.23 -20.42
C SER A 32 7.45 21.67 -19.14
N PRO A 33 7.13 22.97 -18.99
CA PRO A 33 6.32 23.45 -17.86
C PRO A 33 4.98 22.71 -17.71
N GLU A 34 4.40 22.23 -18.81
CA GLU A 34 3.15 21.47 -18.85
C GLU A 34 3.33 20.05 -18.30
N GLU A 35 4.45 19.38 -18.62
CA GLU A 35 4.77 18.05 -18.09
C GLU A 35 5.01 18.11 -16.59
N ARG A 36 5.79 19.11 -16.14
CA ARG A 36 6.00 19.37 -14.71
C ARG A 36 4.68 19.64 -14.00
N ARG A 37 3.81 20.47 -14.59
CA ARG A 37 2.49 20.78 -14.01
C ARG A 37 1.63 19.52 -13.87
N THR A 38 1.60 18.69 -14.90
CA THR A 38 0.86 17.42 -14.92
C THR A 38 1.31 16.49 -13.79
N LEU A 39 2.62 16.36 -13.58
CA LEU A 39 3.16 15.52 -12.51
C LEU A 39 2.82 16.06 -11.11
N VAL A 40 2.87 17.38 -10.91
CA VAL A 40 2.47 18.03 -9.65
C VAL A 40 0.99 17.82 -9.36
N ASP A 41 0.12 18.02 -10.35
CA ASP A 41 -1.33 17.82 -10.18
C ASP A 41 -1.64 16.34 -9.88
N LYS A 42 -0.90 15.40 -10.50
CA LYS A 42 -0.97 13.98 -10.20
C LYS A 42 -0.48 13.63 -8.79
N GLN A 43 0.61 14.23 -8.32
CA GLN A 43 1.12 14.06 -6.95
C GLN A 43 0.07 14.51 -5.94
N LYS A 44 -0.55 15.67 -6.16
CA LYS A 44 -1.60 16.21 -5.28
C LYS A 44 -2.81 15.27 -5.21
N LEU A 45 -3.27 14.77 -6.37
CA LEU A 45 -4.38 13.81 -6.43
C LEU A 45 -4.05 12.51 -5.68
N LEU A 46 -2.86 11.93 -5.92
CA LEU A 46 -2.43 10.69 -5.26
C LEU A 46 -2.29 10.87 -3.74
N THR A 47 -1.80 12.03 -3.30
CA THR A 47 -1.71 12.36 -1.88
C THR A 47 -3.08 12.37 -1.24
N GLN A 48 -4.07 13.03 -1.87
CA GLN A 48 -5.45 13.03 -1.36
C GLN A 48 -6.02 11.61 -1.28
N GLN A 49 -5.87 10.82 -2.36
CA GLN A 49 -6.34 9.43 -2.38
C GLN A 49 -5.70 8.58 -1.27
N HIS A 50 -4.42 8.84 -0.97
CA HIS A 50 -3.70 8.14 0.09
C HIS A 50 -4.24 8.50 1.48
N GLU A 51 -4.56 9.76 1.72
CA GLU A 51 -5.20 10.18 2.98
C GLU A 51 -6.63 9.61 3.11
N ASP A 52 -7.42 9.59 2.03
CA ASP A 52 -8.74 8.95 2.04
C ASP A 52 -8.63 7.44 2.38
N ALA A 53 -7.61 6.76 1.83
CA ALA A 53 -7.35 5.35 2.12
C ALA A 53 -6.88 5.11 3.58
N LYS A 54 -6.15 6.06 4.18
CA LYS A 54 -5.81 6.01 5.61
C LYS A 54 -7.05 6.13 6.49
N GLU A 55 -8.00 6.99 6.14
CA GLU A 55 -9.25 7.10 6.89
C GLU A 55 -10.04 5.78 6.85
N LEU A 56 -10.06 5.11 5.69
CA LEU A 56 -10.65 3.75 5.58
C LEU A 56 -9.95 2.74 6.49
N LYS A 57 -8.62 2.83 6.63
CA LYS A 57 -7.84 1.97 7.54
C LYS A 57 -8.16 2.26 9.01
N GLU A 58 -8.26 3.52 9.40
CA GLU A 58 -8.66 3.88 10.76
C GLU A 58 -10.07 3.40 11.12
N ASN A 59 -11.01 3.49 10.17
CA ASN A 59 -12.36 2.97 10.35
C ASN A 59 -12.37 1.44 10.48
N LEU A 60 -11.51 0.75 9.74
CA LEU A 60 -11.29 -0.69 9.91
C LEU A 60 -10.73 -1.04 11.27
N ASP A 61 -9.73 -0.30 11.75
CA ASP A 61 -9.10 -0.54 13.06
C ASP A 61 -10.08 -0.31 14.21
N ARG A 62 -10.96 0.68 14.07
CA ARG A 62 -12.08 0.89 15.02
C ARG A 62 -13.06 -0.28 15.01
N ARG A 63 -13.43 -0.78 13.83
CA ARG A 63 -14.31 -1.96 13.71
C ARG A 63 -13.65 -3.22 14.28
N GLU A 64 -12.36 -3.42 14.03
CA GLU A 64 -11.59 -4.54 14.57
C GLU A 64 -11.65 -4.56 16.10
N ARG A 65 -11.42 -3.42 16.76
CA ARG A 65 -11.54 -3.30 18.22
C ARG A 65 -12.93 -3.66 18.73
N ILE A 66 -13.98 -3.16 18.07
CA ILE A 66 -15.36 -3.49 18.45
C ILE A 66 -15.61 -5.00 18.34
N VAL A 67 -15.13 -5.64 17.26
CA VAL A 67 -15.26 -7.09 17.08
C VAL A 67 -14.49 -7.83 18.17
N PHE A 68 -13.27 -7.39 18.49
CA PHE A 68 -12.48 -7.95 19.57
C PHE A 68 -13.21 -7.87 20.92
N ASP A 69 -13.75 -6.70 21.27
CA ASP A 69 -14.50 -6.48 22.52
C ASP A 69 -15.73 -7.38 22.59
N ILE A 70 -16.45 -7.59 21.48
CA ILE A 70 -17.56 -8.53 21.41
C ILE A 70 -17.07 -9.94 21.67
N LEU A 71 -16.03 -10.40 20.96
CA LEU A 71 -15.49 -11.76 21.08
C LEU A 71 -14.95 -12.07 22.48
N ALA A 72 -14.39 -11.07 23.17
CA ALA A 72 -13.90 -11.21 24.54
C ALA A 72 -15.00 -11.63 25.55
N ASN A 73 -16.28 -11.40 25.24
CA ASN A 73 -17.40 -11.85 26.07
C ASN A 73 -17.78 -13.33 25.85
N TYR A 74 -17.25 -13.98 24.82
CA TYR A 74 -17.68 -15.33 24.40
C TYR A 74 -16.53 -16.33 24.30
N LEU A 75 -15.28 -15.86 24.16
CA LEU A 75 -14.11 -16.70 23.97
C LEU A 75 -13.25 -16.80 25.24
N SER A 76 -12.50 -17.90 25.36
CA SER A 76 -11.42 -18.01 26.34
C SER A 76 -10.25 -17.09 25.97
N GLU A 77 -9.41 -16.76 26.95
CA GLU A 77 -8.21 -15.96 26.73
C GLU A 77 -7.29 -16.54 25.65
N GLU A 78 -7.13 -17.87 25.62
CA GLU A 78 -6.36 -18.58 24.60
C GLU A 78 -6.91 -18.35 23.18
N ASN A 79 -8.21 -18.56 22.97
CA ASN A 79 -8.84 -18.35 21.66
C ASN A 79 -8.84 -16.87 21.25
N LEU A 80 -8.91 -15.96 22.21
CA LEU A 80 -8.84 -14.51 21.95
C LEU A 80 -7.41 -14.10 21.52
N ALA A 81 -6.38 -14.67 22.15
CA ALA A 81 -4.99 -14.48 21.75
C ALA A 81 -4.72 -15.03 20.33
N ASP A 82 -5.27 -16.21 20.02
CA ASP A 82 -5.18 -16.80 18.68
C ASP A 82 -5.87 -15.93 17.62
N TYR A 83 -7.04 -15.38 17.94
CA TYR A 83 -7.75 -14.44 17.07
C TYR A 83 -6.92 -13.18 16.80
N GLU A 84 -6.38 -12.55 17.85
CA GLU A 84 -5.56 -11.34 17.72
C GLU A 84 -4.31 -11.62 16.88
N HIS A 85 -3.62 -12.74 17.15
CA HIS A 85 -2.47 -13.17 16.38
C HIS A 85 -2.83 -13.40 14.91
N PHE A 86 -3.96 -14.07 14.62
CA PHE A 86 -4.43 -14.32 13.27
C PHE A 86 -4.66 -13.03 12.47
N VAL A 87 -5.37 -12.05 13.06
CA VAL A 87 -5.67 -10.77 12.38
C VAL A 87 -4.38 -10.00 12.09
N LYS A 88 -3.47 -9.90 13.07
CA LYS A 88 -2.16 -9.26 12.91
C LYS A 88 -1.33 -9.93 11.83
N MET A 89 -1.17 -11.26 11.92
CA MET A 89 -0.36 -12.04 10.98
C MET A 89 -0.90 -11.93 9.55
N LYS A 90 -2.22 -11.95 9.38
CA LYS A 90 -2.85 -11.78 8.07
C LYS A 90 -2.44 -10.47 7.41
N SER A 91 -2.45 -9.36 8.15
CA SER A 91 -2.03 -8.06 7.62
C SER A 91 -0.55 -8.01 7.26
N ALA A 92 0.31 -8.58 8.10
CA ALA A 92 1.76 -8.65 7.88
C ALA A 92 2.10 -9.47 6.62
N LEU A 93 1.48 -10.64 6.47
CA LEU A 93 1.70 -11.52 5.32
C LEU A 93 1.26 -10.88 3.99
N ILE A 94 0.19 -10.07 3.98
CA ILE A 94 -0.23 -9.35 2.78
C ILE A 94 0.81 -8.30 2.37
N ILE A 95 1.36 -7.58 3.34
CA ILE A 95 2.41 -6.58 3.09
C ILE A 95 3.67 -7.27 2.57
N GLU A 96 4.12 -8.33 3.24
CA GLU A 96 5.31 -9.10 2.85
C GLU A 96 5.15 -9.72 1.46
N GLN A 97 4.00 -10.33 1.17
CA GLN A 97 3.68 -10.85 -0.16
C GLN A 97 3.81 -9.75 -1.21
N ARG A 98 3.26 -8.55 -0.93
CA ARG A 98 3.30 -7.44 -1.88
C ARG A 98 4.71 -6.93 -2.14
N GLU A 99 5.52 -6.81 -1.10
CA GLU A 99 6.93 -6.43 -1.23
C GLU A 99 7.72 -7.44 -2.06
N LEU A 100 7.46 -8.73 -1.88
CA LEU A 100 8.07 -9.80 -2.68
C LEU A 100 7.63 -9.71 -4.15
N GLU A 101 6.34 -9.51 -4.42
CA GLU A 101 5.81 -9.31 -5.77
C GLU A 101 6.46 -8.10 -6.48
N ASP A 102 6.60 -6.97 -5.78
CA ASP A 102 7.22 -5.78 -6.35
C ASP A 102 8.73 -5.99 -6.64
N LYS A 103 9.45 -6.71 -5.77
CA LYS A 103 10.86 -7.10 -5.99
C LYS A 103 11.02 -8.04 -7.18
N ILE A 104 10.14 -9.04 -7.31
CA ILE A 104 10.14 -9.98 -8.45
C ILE A 104 9.92 -9.21 -9.75
N LYS A 105 8.88 -8.37 -9.79
CA LYS A 105 8.55 -7.58 -10.98
C LYS A 105 9.69 -6.66 -11.41
N LEU A 106 10.35 -5.99 -10.45
CA LEU A 106 11.52 -5.17 -10.74
C LEU A 106 12.65 -5.99 -11.37
N GLY A 107 12.94 -7.18 -10.82
CA GLY A 107 13.94 -8.09 -11.36
C GLY A 107 13.61 -8.54 -12.79
N GLU A 108 12.35 -8.86 -13.07
CA GLU A 108 11.87 -9.24 -14.40
C GLU A 108 12.02 -8.09 -15.41
N GLU A 109 11.67 -6.86 -15.02
CA GLU A 109 11.84 -5.66 -15.85
C GLU A 109 13.32 -5.41 -16.17
N GLN A 110 14.21 -5.55 -15.19
CA GLN A 110 15.66 -5.40 -15.39
C GLN A 110 16.25 -6.46 -16.32
N LEU A 111 15.88 -7.73 -16.14
CA LEU A 111 16.33 -8.82 -17.02
C LEU A 111 15.87 -8.62 -18.46
N LYS A 112 14.63 -8.16 -18.65
CA LYS A 112 14.11 -7.85 -19.98
C LYS A 112 14.93 -6.74 -20.66
N CYS A 113 15.19 -5.63 -19.98
CA CYS A 113 15.98 -4.54 -20.55
C CYS A 113 17.40 -4.97 -20.96
N LEU A 114 18.05 -5.84 -20.17
CA LEU A 114 19.37 -6.39 -20.50
C LEU A 114 19.32 -7.30 -21.72
N THR A 115 18.28 -8.14 -21.83
CA THR A 115 18.11 -9.05 -22.97
C THR A 115 17.80 -8.30 -24.26
N ASP A 116 16.97 -7.25 -24.19
CA ASP A 116 16.64 -6.40 -25.35
C ASP A 116 17.82 -5.54 -25.83
N SER A 117 18.86 -5.38 -25.00
CA SER A 117 20.08 -4.61 -25.31
C SER A 117 21.21 -5.46 -25.91
N LEU A 118 21.01 -6.78 -26.05
CA LEU A 118 21.96 -7.76 -26.61
C LEU A 118 21.57 -8.14 -28.05
#